data_AF-A0A6P8Q5Z5-F1
#
_entry.id   AF-A0A6P8Q5Z5-F1
#
_cell.length_a   1.000
_cell.length_b   1.000
_cell.length_c   1.000
_cell.angle_alpha   90.00
_cell.angle_beta   90.00
_cell.angle_gamma   90.00
#
_symmetry.space_group_name_H-M   'P 1'
#
loop_
_entity.id
_entity.type
_entity.pdbx_description
1 polymer ?
#
loop_
_entity_poly.entity_id
_entity_poly.type
_entity_poly.pdbx_seq_one_letter_code
_entity_poly.pdbx_strand_id
1 'polypeptide(L)'
;MRAVIQRVTRASVTVGEEQVSSIGRGICVLLGISLEDTPKDVDHMIRKILNLRIFEDESGRHWSKSVMDRQYEVLCISQFTLQSILKGNKPDFHLAMPSEQAEPFYNDFLQQLRKAYKPDLVKDGRFGAYMQVNIQNDGPVTIELESPTSTTDPKQLAKLEKQQQRKEKTRTKGPSESGKEKFVPRSKEDPSASSGAEGDVSSEREP
;
A
#
# COMPACT_ATOMS: atom_id res chain seq x y z
N MET A 1 7.62 2.85 5.87
CA MET A 1 6.73 2.65 7.04
C MET A 1 5.31 2.92 6.61
N ARG A 2 4.34 2.12 7.07
CA ARG A 2 2.92 2.30 6.74
C ARG A 2 2.07 2.51 7.98
N ALA A 3 1.02 3.30 7.88
CA ALA A 3 0.04 3.47 8.93
C ALA A 3 -1.39 3.54 8.37
N VAL A 4 -2.32 2.89 9.04
CA VAL A 4 -3.76 3.12 8.85
C VAL A 4 -4.27 3.87 10.07
N ILE A 5 -4.75 5.10 9.85
CA ILE A 5 -5.24 6.00 10.88
C ILE A 5 -6.75 6.05 10.80
N GLN A 6 -7.42 5.78 11.90
CA GLN A 6 -8.87 5.87 12.01
C GLN A 6 -9.22 6.93 13.04
N ARG A 7 -10.09 7.87 12.67
CA ARG A 7 -10.69 8.81 13.63
C ARG A 7 -11.66 8.04 14.52
N VAL A 8 -11.60 8.23 15.82
CA VAL A 8 -12.43 7.47 16.76
C VAL A 8 -13.11 8.35 17.80
N THR A 9 -14.32 7.94 18.18
CA THR A 9 -14.99 8.45 19.38
C THR A 9 -14.49 7.77 20.65
N ARG A 10 -14.06 6.50 20.52
CA ARG A 10 -13.33 5.70 21.50
C ARG A 10 -12.63 4.53 20.81
N ALA A 11 -11.53 4.05 21.40
CA ALA A 11 -10.91 2.79 21.00
C ALA A 11 -10.26 2.09 22.20
N SER A 12 -10.16 0.77 22.16
CA SER A 12 -9.55 -0.02 23.25
C SER A 12 -8.89 -1.28 22.73
N VAL A 13 -7.98 -1.82 23.52
CA VAL A 13 -7.27 -3.08 23.28
C VAL A 13 -7.49 -4.01 24.44
N THR A 14 -7.88 -5.23 24.13
CA THR A 14 -8.05 -6.33 25.09
C THR A 14 -7.12 -7.49 24.71
N VAL A 15 -6.46 -8.09 25.70
CA VAL A 15 -5.65 -9.30 25.54
C VAL A 15 -6.26 -10.39 26.42
N GLY A 16 -6.82 -11.43 25.79
CA GLY A 16 -7.69 -12.38 26.49
C GLY A 16 -8.96 -11.67 27.00
N GLU A 17 -9.13 -11.62 28.32
CA GLU A 17 -10.26 -10.94 28.99
C GLU A 17 -9.86 -9.59 29.62
N GLU A 18 -8.57 -9.24 29.58
CA GLU A 18 -8.03 -8.03 30.23
C GLU A 18 -7.97 -6.86 29.24
N GLN A 19 -8.65 -5.76 29.55
CA GLN A 19 -8.48 -4.50 28.83
C GLN A 19 -7.13 -3.88 29.22
N VAL A 20 -6.16 -3.92 28.31
CA VAL A 20 -4.80 -3.41 28.55
C VAL A 20 -4.68 -1.91 28.30
N SER A 21 -5.60 -1.36 27.50
CA SER A 21 -5.51 0.03 27.04
C SER A 21 -6.83 0.54 26.49
N SER A 22 -7.09 1.83 26.66
CA SER A 22 -8.26 2.51 26.10
C SER A 22 -8.00 4.00 25.92
N ILE A 23 -8.65 4.56 24.90
CA ILE A 23 -8.74 6.00 24.64
C ILE A 23 -10.20 6.41 24.42
N GLY A 24 -10.50 7.67 24.75
CA GLY A 24 -11.70 8.38 24.32
C GLY A 24 -11.54 8.93 22.90
N ARG A 25 -11.93 10.19 22.70
CA ARG A 25 -11.87 10.82 21.38
C ARG A 25 -10.42 10.96 20.91
N GLY A 26 -10.18 10.61 19.65
CA GLY A 26 -8.85 10.73 19.07
C GLY A 26 -8.64 9.88 17.83
N ILE A 27 -7.48 9.24 17.76
CA ILE A 27 -7.11 8.38 16.63
C ILE A 27 -6.63 7.01 17.08
N CYS A 28 -7.06 5.98 16.35
CA CYS A 28 -6.46 4.65 16.40
C CYS A 28 -5.50 4.50 15.23
N VAL A 29 -4.24 4.17 15.50
CA VAL A 29 -3.16 4.04 14.52
C VAL A 29 -2.71 2.58 14.47
N LEU A 30 -2.95 1.92 13.35
CA LEU A 30 -2.33 0.63 13.05
C LEU A 30 -1.02 0.89 12.31
N LEU A 31 0.11 0.49 12.89
CA LEU A 31 1.44 0.83 12.38
C LEU A 31 2.18 -0.41 11.85
N GLY A 32 2.50 -0.42 10.56
CA GLY A 32 3.30 -1.46 9.92
C GLY A 32 4.73 -1.01 9.68
N ILE A 33 5.68 -1.73 10.25
CA ILE A 33 7.12 -1.48 10.11
C ILE A 33 7.70 -2.41 9.04
N SER A 34 8.30 -1.82 8.01
CA SER A 34 9.01 -2.52 6.93
C SER A 34 10.43 -2.87 7.36
N LEU A 35 11.00 -3.92 6.76
CA LEU A 35 12.41 -4.30 6.92
C LEU A 35 13.39 -3.18 6.53
N GLU A 36 12.97 -2.27 5.65
CA GLU A 36 13.78 -1.13 5.17
C GLU A 36 13.57 0.16 5.98
N ASP A 37 12.70 0.14 6.99
CA ASP A 37 12.38 1.35 7.76
C ASP A 37 13.57 1.85 8.57
N THR A 38 13.76 3.17 8.54
CA THR A 38 14.86 3.87 9.19
C THR A 38 14.32 4.86 10.23
N PRO A 39 15.19 5.43 11.10
CA PRO A 39 14.78 6.51 12.00
C PRO A 39 14.18 7.73 11.28
N LYS A 40 14.54 7.98 10.01
CA LYS A 40 13.93 9.07 9.22
C LYS A 40 12.46 8.80 8.90
N ASP A 41 12.10 7.53 8.72
CA ASP A 41 10.71 7.11 8.49
C ASP A 41 9.86 7.31 9.75
N VAL A 42 10.43 6.99 10.91
CA VAL A 42 9.84 7.28 12.23
C VAL A 42 9.54 8.78 12.38
N ASP A 43 10.55 9.63 12.17
CA ASP A 43 10.43 11.09 12.27
C ASP A 43 9.35 11.64 11.31
N HIS A 44 9.29 11.10 10.09
CA HIS A 44 8.30 11.49 9.10
C HIS A 44 6.89 11.08 9.55
N MET A 45 6.72 9.82 9.94
CA MET A 45 5.43 9.23 10.27
C MET A 45 4.82 9.89 11.51
N ILE A 46 5.61 10.10 12.57
CA ILE A 46 5.17 10.81 13.79
C ILE A 46 4.65 12.20 13.44
N ARG A 47 5.42 12.97 12.65
CA ARG A 47 5.02 14.32 12.23
C ARG A 47 3.72 14.29 11.45
N LYS A 48 3.55 13.32 10.55
CA LYS A 48 2.32 13.19 9.76
C LYS A 48 1.13 12.80 10.63
N ILE A 49 1.25 11.79 11.48
CA ILE A 49 0.19 11.35 12.41
C ILE A 49 -0.29 12.51 13.27
N LEU A 50 0.63 13.20 13.94
CA LEU A 50 0.29 14.24 14.91
C LEU A 50 -0.32 15.49 14.27
N ASN A 51 0.08 15.85 13.05
CA ASN A 51 -0.40 17.04 12.35
C ASN A 51 -1.53 16.75 11.35
N LEU A 52 -1.95 15.50 11.20
CA LEU A 52 -3.00 15.12 10.25
C LEU A 52 -4.32 15.79 10.63
N ARG A 53 -4.83 16.66 9.74
CA ARG A 53 -6.05 17.42 9.98
C ARG A 53 -7.28 16.64 9.56
N ILE A 54 -7.86 15.89 10.49
CA ILE A 54 -9.05 15.05 10.27
C ILE A 54 -10.21 15.38 11.20
N PHE A 55 -10.03 16.35 12.10
CA PHE A 55 -11.06 16.85 12.99
C PHE A 55 -11.61 18.18 12.47
N GLU A 56 -12.85 18.46 12.84
CA GLU A 56 -13.46 19.76 12.59
C GLU A 56 -12.83 20.84 13.45
N ASP A 57 -13.03 22.11 13.11
CA ASP A 57 -12.77 23.26 14.00
C ASP A 57 -14.01 23.66 14.82
N GLU A 58 -13.92 24.74 15.58
CA GLU A 58 -15.00 25.26 16.43
C GLU A 58 -16.24 25.70 15.62
N SER A 59 -16.07 26.00 14.33
CA SER A 59 -17.17 26.38 13.42
C SER A 59 -17.80 25.18 12.70
N GLY A 60 -17.32 23.97 12.96
CA GLY A 60 -17.74 22.75 12.26
C GLY A 60 -17.05 22.55 10.91
N ARG A 61 -15.99 23.32 10.58
CA ARG A 61 -15.27 23.14 9.32
C ARG A 61 -14.45 21.86 9.36
N HIS A 62 -14.75 20.90 8.49
CA HIS A 62 -13.99 19.65 8.37
C HIS A 62 -12.51 19.88 7.99
N TRP A 63 -11.68 18.86 8.21
CA TRP A 63 -10.26 18.81 7.78
C TRP A 63 -9.39 19.98 8.29
N SER A 64 -9.71 20.49 9.47
CA SER A 64 -9.14 21.76 9.95
C SER A 64 -8.23 21.60 11.15
N LYS A 65 -8.50 20.63 12.03
CA LYS A 65 -7.76 20.40 13.27
C LYS A 65 -7.14 19.00 13.28
N SER A 66 -5.96 18.91 13.87
CA SER A 66 -5.24 17.67 14.13
C SER A 66 -5.57 17.09 15.52
N VAL A 67 -5.07 15.88 15.79
CA VAL A 67 -5.18 15.28 17.14
C VAL A 67 -4.54 16.17 18.20
N MET A 68 -3.42 16.84 17.85
CA MET A 68 -2.75 17.78 18.75
C MET A 68 -3.59 19.03 19.01
N ASP A 69 -4.17 19.61 17.96
CA ASP A 69 -4.98 20.83 18.10
C ASP A 69 -6.20 20.61 19.00
N ARG A 70 -6.77 19.40 18.96
CA ARG A 70 -7.90 18.99 19.80
C ARG A 70 -7.50 18.46 21.18
N GLN A 71 -6.20 18.28 21.42
CA GLN A 71 -5.67 17.62 22.63
C GLN A 71 -6.31 16.24 22.87
N TYR A 72 -6.55 15.52 21.78
CA TYR A 72 -7.17 14.20 21.78
C TYR A 72 -6.12 13.08 21.93
N GLU A 73 -6.60 11.87 22.14
CA GLU A 73 -5.75 10.72 22.44
C GLU A 73 -5.30 9.97 21.19
N VAL A 74 -4.21 9.22 21.30
CA VAL A 74 -3.65 8.36 20.27
C VAL A 74 -3.52 6.96 20.83
N LEU A 75 -4.18 5.99 20.21
CA LEU A 75 -3.94 4.57 20.48
C LEU A 75 -3.14 4.00 19.31
N CYS A 76 -1.88 3.67 19.54
CA CYS A 76 -1.02 3.07 18.52
C CYS A 76 -0.89 1.57 18.75
N ILE A 77 -0.93 0.78 17.67
CA ILE A 77 -0.90 -0.68 17.72
C ILE A 77 0.00 -1.18 16.59
N SER A 78 0.97 -2.04 16.93
CA SER A 78 1.81 -2.72 15.94
C SER A 78 0.96 -3.63 15.03
N GLN A 79 1.05 -3.43 13.72
CA GLN A 79 0.27 -4.14 12.70
C GLN A 79 1.14 -4.55 11.50
N PHE A 80 1.95 -5.61 11.67
CA PHE A 80 2.86 -6.10 10.61
C PHE A 80 2.14 -6.47 9.30
N THR A 81 0.86 -6.83 9.37
CA THR A 81 0.08 -7.23 8.19
C THR A 81 -0.10 -6.10 7.17
N LEU A 82 0.11 -4.84 7.54
CA LEU A 82 0.12 -3.72 6.59
C LEU A 82 1.28 -3.81 5.59
N GLN A 83 2.32 -4.59 5.91
CA GLN A 83 3.45 -4.90 5.03
C GLN A 83 3.21 -6.20 4.22
N SER A 84 1.95 -6.57 3.98
CA SER A 84 1.61 -7.72 3.16
C SER A 84 1.76 -7.44 1.67
N ILE A 85 2.24 -8.45 0.94
CA ILE A 85 2.07 -8.60 -0.51
C ILE A 85 1.17 -9.81 -0.74
N LEU A 86 0.26 -9.71 -1.70
CA LEU A 86 -0.61 -10.84 -2.07
C LEU A 86 0.06 -11.71 -3.15
N LYS A 87 0.25 -12.99 -2.86
CA LYS A 87 0.60 -14.03 -3.83
C LYS A 87 -0.67 -14.82 -4.16
N GLY A 88 -1.39 -14.39 -5.20
CA GLY A 88 -2.79 -14.79 -5.40
C GLY A 88 -3.66 -14.24 -4.27
N ASN A 89 -4.35 -15.11 -3.55
CA ASN A 89 -5.16 -14.73 -2.39
C ASN A 89 -4.45 -14.90 -1.04
N LYS A 90 -3.21 -15.43 -1.04
CA LYS A 90 -2.43 -15.65 0.18
C LYS A 90 -1.58 -14.41 0.50
N PRO A 91 -1.71 -13.82 1.69
CA PRO A 91 -0.80 -12.77 2.11
C PRO A 91 0.59 -13.34 2.44
N ASP A 92 1.60 -12.61 2.02
CA ASP A 92 3.01 -12.84 2.28
C ASP A 92 3.60 -11.59 2.95
N PHE A 93 4.37 -11.79 4.02
CA PHE A 93 4.83 -10.69 4.89
C PHE A 93 6.35 -10.53 4.88
N HIS A 94 7.06 -11.01 3.84
CA HIS A 94 8.52 -10.91 3.76
C HIS A 94 9.07 -9.46 3.79
N LEU A 95 8.24 -8.45 3.54
CA LEU A 95 8.61 -7.04 3.67
C LEU A 95 8.46 -6.50 5.11
N ALA A 96 7.77 -7.22 6.01
CA ALA A 96 7.65 -6.80 7.39
C ALA A 96 9.00 -7.00 8.12
N MET A 97 9.34 -6.06 9.01
CA MET A 97 10.49 -6.22 9.88
C MET A 97 10.27 -7.44 10.82
N PRO A 98 11.27 -8.33 10.99
CA PRO A 98 11.17 -9.47 11.91
C PRO A 98 10.88 -9.04 13.35
N SER A 99 10.13 -9.82 14.10
CA SER A 99 9.64 -9.45 15.44
C SER A 99 10.75 -9.03 16.41
N GLU A 100 11.91 -9.70 16.38
CA GLU A 100 13.05 -9.41 17.27
C GLU A 100 13.64 -8.01 17.02
N GLN A 101 13.52 -7.50 15.79
CA GLN A 101 13.95 -6.15 15.42
C GLN A 101 12.80 -5.14 15.52
N ALA A 102 11.57 -5.57 15.19
CA ALA A 102 10.40 -4.73 15.14
C ALA A 102 9.95 -4.29 16.55
N GLU A 103 10.10 -5.11 17.58
CA GLU A 103 9.74 -4.74 18.95
C GLU A 103 10.56 -3.54 19.48
N PRO A 104 11.91 -3.57 19.49
CA PRO A 104 12.67 -2.42 19.93
C PRO A 104 12.46 -1.19 19.02
N PHE A 105 12.27 -1.40 17.71
CA PHE A 105 11.97 -0.31 16.78
C PHE A 105 10.61 0.34 17.06
N TYR A 106 9.58 -0.46 17.35
CA TYR A 106 8.25 0.01 17.71
C TYR A 106 8.25 0.74 19.05
N ASN A 107 8.99 0.23 20.04
CA ASN A 107 9.15 0.88 21.34
C ASN A 107 9.83 2.26 21.22
N ASP A 108 10.86 2.37 20.38
CA ASP A 108 11.49 3.65 20.06
C ASP A 108 10.51 4.60 19.36
N PHE A 109 9.76 4.12 18.36
CA PHE A 109 8.70 4.90 17.72
C PHE A 109 7.69 5.46 18.74
N LEU A 110 7.21 4.64 19.67
CA LEU A 110 6.27 5.07 20.73
C LEU A 110 6.89 6.10 21.67
N GLN A 111 8.16 5.91 22.06
CA GLN A 111 8.87 6.86 22.89
C GLN A 111 9.01 8.22 22.19
N GLN A 112 9.36 8.23 20.91
CA GLN A 112 9.46 9.44 20.11
C GLN A 112 8.08 10.10 19.92
N LEU A 113 7.02 9.32 19.69
CA LEU A 113 5.66 9.82 19.58
C LEU A 113 5.19 10.50 20.88
N ARG A 114 5.45 9.87 22.03
CA ARG A 114 5.18 10.44 23.36
C ARG A 114 5.94 11.76 23.58
N LYS A 115 7.22 11.81 23.19
CA LYS A 115 8.07 13.01 23.30
C LYS A 115 7.58 14.15 22.41
N ALA A 116 7.10 13.84 21.20
CA ALA A 116 6.63 14.83 20.25
C ALA A 116 5.23 15.37 20.56
N TYR A 117 4.47 14.72 21.46
CA TYR A 117 3.12 15.12 21.82
C TYR A 117 2.92 15.29 23.34
N LYS A 118 2.22 14.37 24.00
CA LYS A 118 2.02 14.31 25.45
C LYS A 118 2.01 12.84 25.86
N PRO A 119 2.92 12.39 26.74
CA PRO A 119 3.02 10.97 27.10
C PRO A 119 1.69 10.36 27.56
N ASP A 120 0.91 11.10 28.34
CA ASP A 120 -0.35 10.61 28.92
C ASP A 120 -1.45 10.36 27.89
N LEU A 121 -1.40 11.05 26.74
CA LEU A 121 -2.38 10.94 25.67
C LEU A 121 -2.01 9.88 24.62
N VAL A 122 -0.83 9.25 24.72
CA VAL A 122 -0.37 8.21 23.78
C VAL A 122 -0.41 6.87 24.48
N LYS A 123 -1.38 6.05 24.07
CA LYS A 123 -1.59 4.69 24.53
C LYS A 123 -1.07 3.69 23.51
N ASP A 124 -0.74 2.51 24.01
CA ASP A 124 -0.21 1.37 23.25
C ASP A 124 -1.18 0.17 23.37
N GLY A 125 -1.02 -0.83 22.52
CA GLY A 125 -1.48 -2.19 22.77
C GLY A 125 -0.47 -3.01 23.57
N ARG A 126 -0.30 -4.29 23.20
CA ARG A 126 0.72 -5.18 23.73
C ARG A 126 1.40 -5.89 22.55
N PHE A 127 2.62 -5.47 22.21
CA PHE A 127 3.36 -6.02 21.07
C PHE A 127 3.45 -7.56 21.15
N GLY A 128 3.29 -8.23 20.01
CA GLY A 128 3.35 -9.69 19.90
C GLY A 128 2.18 -10.46 20.53
N ALA A 129 1.29 -9.80 21.28
CA ALA A 129 0.12 -10.44 21.85
C ALA A 129 -1.02 -10.58 20.84
N TYR A 130 -1.85 -11.61 21.00
CA TYR A 130 -3.14 -11.67 20.33
C TYR A 130 -4.10 -10.66 20.97
N MET A 131 -4.51 -9.66 20.19
CA MET A 131 -5.28 -8.52 20.66
C MET A 131 -6.65 -8.49 19.99
N GLN A 132 -7.67 -8.15 20.78
CA GLN A 132 -8.94 -7.63 20.27
C GLN A 132 -8.89 -6.11 20.32
N VAL A 133 -9.02 -5.47 19.15
CA VAL A 133 -8.98 -4.02 19.02
C VAL A 133 -10.38 -3.51 18.71
N ASN A 134 -11.03 -2.89 19.69
CA ASN A 134 -12.35 -2.30 19.51
C ASN A 134 -12.18 -0.86 19.03
N ILE A 135 -12.63 -0.58 17.81
CA ILE A 135 -12.49 0.73 17.16
C ILE A 135 -13.89 1.27 16.86
N GLN A 136 -14.30 2.32 17.56
CA GLN A 136 -15.53 3.04 17.20
C GLN A 136 -15.20 4.19 16.24
N ASN A 137 -15.10 3.85 14.95
CA ASN A 137 -14.73 4.79 13.89
C ASN A 137 -15.77 5.92 13.76
N ASP A 138 -15.29 7.16 13.77
CA ASP A 138 -16.09 8.38 13.81
C ASP A 138 -16.17 9.01 12.41
N GLY A 139 -17.26 8.77 11.69
CA GLY A 139 -17.49 9.28 10.32
C GLY A 139 -18.16 8.26 9.39
N PRO A 140 -17.46 7.18 8.96
CA PRO A 140 -16.08 6.85 9.30
C PRO A 140 -15.05 7.69 8.53
N VAL A 141 -13.89 7.93 9.16
CA VAL A 141 -12.72 8.56 8.53
C VAL A 141 -11.52 7.65 8.72
N THR A 142 -10.95 7.19 7.61
CA THR A 142 -9.78 6.31 7.56
C THR A 142 -8.78 6.86 6.57
N ILE A 143 -7.52 7.04 7.00
CA ILE A 143 -6.44 7.59 6.19
C ILE A 143 -5.26 6.63 6.21
N GLU A 144 -4.79 6.28 5.02
CA GLU A 144 -3.55 5.53 4.85
C GLU A 144 -2.39 6.51 4.69
N LEU A 145 -1.32 6.26 5.44
CA LEU A 145 -0.06 7.00 5.31
C LEU A 145 1.07 6.03 5.00
N GLU A 146 2.00 6.48 4.18
CA GLU A 146 3.23 5.77 3.88
C GLU A 146 4.39 6.76 3.95
N SER A 147 5.48 6.39 4.62
CA SER A 147 6.71 7.18 4.60
C SER A 147 7.39 7.06 3.22
N PRO A 148 8.02 8.13 2.72
CA PRO A 148 8.69 8.08 1.42
C PRO A 148 9.79 7.02 1.41
N THR A 149 9.77 6.12 0.44
CA THR A 149 10.92 5.26 0.16
C THR A 149 12.08 6.12 -0.38
N SER A 150 13.32 5.81 0.01
CA SER A 150 14.53 6.55 -0.40
C SER A 150 14.75 6.61 -1.92
N THR A 151 13.97 5.87 -2.70
CA THR A 151 13.97 5.84 -4.18
C THR A 151 13.00 6.83 -4.82
N THR A 152 12.13 7.50 -4.04
CA THR A 152 11.10 8.40 -4.55
C THR A 152 11.55 9.86 -4.51
N ASP A 153 12.73 10.15 -5.06
CA ASP A 153 13.05 11.53 -5.44
C ASP A 153 12.37 11.76 -6.80
N PRO A 154 11.37 12.66 -6.94
CA PRO A 154 10.64 12.84 -8.20
C PRO A 154 11.56 13.14 -9.39
N LYS A 155 12.72 13.75 -9.11
CA LYS A 155 13.77 14.01 -10.09
C LYS A 155 14.46 12.74 -10.60
N GLN A 156 14.60 11.71 -9.76
CA GLN A 156 15.19 10.42 -10.16
C GLN A 156 14.20 9.55 -10.92
N LEU A 157 12.93 9.52 -10.51
CA LEU A 157 11.83 8.88 -11.26
C LEU A 157 11.73 9.46 -12.68
N ALA A 158 11.67 10.78 -12.82
CA ALA A 158 11.65 11.45 -14.12
C ALA A 158 12.90 11.17 -14.97
N LYS A 159 14.05 10.92 -14.34
CA LYS A 159 15.31 10.57 -15.03
C LYS A 159 15.31 9.12 -15.51
N LEU A 160 14.76 8.19 -14.71
CA LEU A 160 14.60 6.78 -15.05
C LEU A 160 13.58 6.60 -16.19
N GLU A 161 12.44 7.28 -16.12
CA GLU A 161 11.43 7.30 -17.19
C GLU A 161 12.00 7.84 -18.50
N LYS A 162 12.76 8.96 -18.45
CA LYS A 162 13.45 9.49 -19.65
C LYS A 162 14.52 8.54 -20.20
N GLN A 163 15.21 7.79 -19.35
CA GLN A 163 16.20 6.80 -19.81
C GLN A 163 15.54 5.57 -20.43
N GLN A 164 14.42 5.10 -19.90
CA GLN A 164 13.65 3.99 -20.47
C GLN A 164 13.04 4.37 -21.83
N GLN A 165 12.43 5.56 -21.95
CA GLN A 165 11.90 6.07 -23.22
C GLN A 165 12.99 6.24 -24.30
N ARG A 166 14.22 6.63 -23.90
CA ARG A 166 15.35 6.70 -24.83
C ARG A 166 15.79 5.32 -25.30
N LYS A 167 15.94 4.34 -24.41
CA LYS A 167 16.32 2.96 -24.77
C LYS A 167 15.28 2.32 -25.70
N GLU A 168 14.01 2.57 -25.47
CA GLU A 168 12.91 2.04 -26.29
C GLU A 168 12.91 2.65 -27.70
N LYS A 169 13.09 3.98 -27.82
CA LYS A 169 13.24 4.68 -29.12
C LYS A 169 14.49 4.28 -29.90
N THR A 170 15.55 3.85 -29.21
CA THR A 170 16.78 3.39 -29.87
C THR A 170 16.63 1.95 -30.39
N ARG A 171 15.77 1.13 -29.77
CA ARG A 171 15.44 -0.23 -30.24
C ARG A 171 14.50 -0.24 -31.45
N THR A 172 13.64 0.76 -31.60
CA THR A 172 12.70 0.85 -32.74
C THR A 172 13.34 1.37 -34.05
N LYS A 173 14.58 1.86 -34.01
CA LYS A 173 15.35 2.26 -35.19
C LYS A 173 16.46 1.24 -35.50
N GLY A 174 16.06 0.05 -35.96
CA GLY A 174 16.97 -0.87 -36.67
C GLY A 174 17.15 -0.45 -38.14
N PRO A 175 18.24 -0.85 -38.81
CA PRO A 175 18.65 -0.23 -40.09
C PRO A 175 17.71 -0.60 -41.24
N SER A 176 17.31 0.41 -42.00
CA SER A 176 16.67 0.27 -43.31
C SER A 176 17.69 -0.20 -44.34
N GLU A 177 17.57 -1.43 -44.84
CA GLU A 177 18.28 -1.87 -46.05
C GLU A 177 17.46 -1.54 -47.30
N SER A 178 18.00 -0.65 -48.11
CA SER A 178 17.61 -0.36 -49.48
C SER A 178 18.68 -0.91 -50.42
N GLY A 179 18.33 -1.82 -51.36
CA GLY A 179 19.31 -2.38 -52.30
C GLY A 179 18.76 -3.31 -53.40
N LYS A 180 18.10 -2.72 -54.40
CA LYS A 180 18.05 -3.04 -55.86
C LYS A 180 17.89 -4.49 -56.39
N GLU A 181 16.69 -4.70 -56.98
CA GLU A 181 16.34 -5.26 -58.31
C GLU A 181 17.21 -6.29 -59.04
N LYS A 182 16.56 -7.38 -59.52
CA LYS A 182 16.71 -7.92 -60.89
C LYS A 182 15.44 -8.64 -61.38
N PHE A 183 14.81 -8.04 -62.39
CA PHE A 183 14.16 -8.55 -63.62
C PHE A 183 13.39 -9.90 -63.68
N VAL A 184 12.16 -9.82 -64.20
CA VAL A 184 11.16 -10.88 -64.52
C VAL A 184 11.38 -11.45 -65.96
N PRO A 185 10.80 -12.57 -66.43
CA PRO A 185 9.39 -12.56 -66.91
C PRO A 185 8.54 -13.84 -66.71
N ARG A 186 7.22 -13.61 -66.81
CA ARG A 186 6.04 -14.48 -66.85
C ARG A 186 6.09 -15.73 -67.77
N SER A 187 5.30 -16.73 -67.40
CA SER A 187 4.31 -17.37 -68.29
C SER A 187 3.06 -17.80 -67.51
N LYS A 188 1.90 -17.64 -68.14
CA LYS A 188 0.57 -18.07 -67.71
C LYS A 188 0.32 -19.51 -68.19
N GLU A 189 -0.49 -20.27 -67.47
CA GLU A 189 -1.54 -21.16 -68.03
C GLU A 189 -2.47 -21.67 -66.90
N ASP A 190 -3.78 -21.48 -67.10
CA ASP A 190 -4.94 -22.05 -66.37
C ASP A 190 -5.27 -23.48 -66.94
N PRO A 191 -6.42 -24.12 -66.68
CA PRO A 191 -7.04 -24.58 -65.42
C PRO A 191 -7.51 -26.07 -65.51
N SER A 192 -7.97 -26.68 -64.41
CA SER A 192 -8.93 -27.84 -64.29
C SER A 192 -8.66 -28.63 -63.01
N ALA A 193 -9.54 -29.42 -62.38
CA ALA A 193 -11.00 -29.53 -62.25
C ALA A 193 -11.24 -30.61 -61.18
N SER A 194 -12.39 -30.55 -60.46
CA SER A 194 -13.10 -31.69 -59.83
C SER A 194 -12.44 -32.37 -58.61
N SER A 195 -13.05 -32.97 -57.59
CA SER A 195 -14.39 -33.25 -57.00
C SER A 195 -14.06 -33.67 -55.54
N GLY A 196 -14.88 -33.57 -54.49
CA GLY A 196 -16.23 -34.07 -54.29
C GLY A 196 -16.35 -34.63 -52.85
N ALA A 197 -17.58 -34.96 -52.47
CA ALA A 197 -18.04 -35.68 -51.28
C ALA A 197 -18.46 -34.86 -50.03
N GLU A 198 -19.78 -34.73 -49.96
CA GLU A 198 -20.63 -34.43 -48.81
C GLU A 198 -20.59 -35.56 -47.74
N GLY A 199 -21.04 -35.24 -46.53
CA GLY A 199 -21.36 -36.21 -45.48
C GLY A 199 -22.08 -35.52 -44.33
N ASP A 200 -23.41 -35.60 -44.37
CA ASP A 200 -24.37 -34.99 -43.43
C ASP A 200 -24.95 -36.07 -42.48
N VAL A 201 -25.62 -35.60 -41.42
CA VAL A 201 -26.71 -36.23 -40.64
C VAL A 201 -26.38 -37.16 -39.44
N SER A 202 -26.65 -36.60 -38.24
CA SER A 202 -27.55 -37.08 -37.13
C SER A 202 -27.34 -38.46 -36.50
N SER A 203 -27.77 -38.83 -35.29
CA SER A 203 -28.44 -38.27 -34.10
C SER A 203 -28.48 -39.41 -33.04
N GLU A 204 -29.03 -39.14 -31.85
CA GLU A 204 -29.55 -40.04 -30.79
C GLU A 204 -28.73 -40.00 -29.48
N ARG A 205 -29.23 -39.30 -28.44
CA ARG A 205 -30.25 -39.65 -27.42
C ARG A 205 -29.76 -40.68 -26.38
N GLU A 206 -29.50 -40.15 -25.17
CA GLU A 206 -29.89 -40.58 -23.80
C GLU A 206 -29.99 -42.07 -23.43
N PRO A 207 -29.65 -42.40 -22.17
CA PRO A 207 -30.48 -42.07 -20.99
C PRO A 207 -29.77 -41.28 -19.88
#